data_AF-A0A957F4Q0-F1
#
_entry.id   AF-A0A957F4Q0-F1
#
_cell.length_a   1.000
_cell.length_b   1.000
_cell.length_c   1.000
_cell.angle_alpha   90.00
_cell.angle_beta   90.00
_cell.angle_gamma   90.00
#
_symmetry.space_group_name_H-M   'P 1'
#
loop_
_entity.id
_entity.type
_entity.pdbx_description
1 polymer ?
#
loop_
_entity_poly.entity_id
_entity_poly.type
_entity_poly.pdbx_seq_one_letter_code
_entity_poly.pdbx_strand_id
1 'polypeptide(L)'
;LLVALIALKYTQSNSVCYALDGQVIGMGAGQQSRIHCTRLAGLKADTWFLRQHPRVLTLPFRVGLSRPVRDNAIDQYLLPALTPAEEADWQANFSEPPQRLTADEKRAWLDQLQGVSLGSDAFFPFRDSIDRARQSGVRYVAQPGGSLRDADVVAACDAYGMVMAMTGVRLFHH
;
A
#
# COMPACT_ATOMS: atom_id res chain seq x y z
N LEU A 1 9.96 9.69 -4.92
CA LEU A 1 10.12 10.35 -3.60
C LEU A 1 9.46 11.73 -3.49
N LEU A 2 9.71 12.70 -4.40
CA LEU A 2 9.12 14.06 -4.31
C LEU A 2 7.59 14.06 -4.15
N VAL A 3 6.88 13.28 -4.98
CA VAL A 3 5.41 13.11 -4.91
C VAL A 3 4.97 12.65 -3.52
N ALA A 4 5.66 11.65 -2.94
CA ALA A 4 5.35 11.16 -1.61
C ALA A 4 5.55 12.23 -0.53
N LEU A 5 6.68 12.95 -0.55
CA LEU A 5 6.99 13.99 0.44
C LEU A 5 6.02 15.17 0.37
N ILE A 6 5.64 15.61 -0.84
CA ILE A 6 4.64 16.67 -1.01
C ILE A 6 3.28 16.20 -0.50
N ALA A 7 2.86 14.97 -0.83
CA ALA A 7 1.60 14.44 -0.33
C ALA A 7 1.58 14.37 1.21
N LEU A 8 2.68 13.90 1.82
CA LEU A 8 2.83 13.82 3.28
C LEU A 8 2.71 15.18 3.96
N LYS A 9 3.32 16.22 3.38
CA LYS A 9 3.26 17.60 3.90
C LYS A 9 1.83 18.11 4.11
N TYR A 10 0.87 17.59 3.35
CA TYR A 10 -0.54 18.00 3.42
C TYR A 10 -1.46 16.86 3.91
N THR A 11 -0.90 15.80 4.51
CA THR A 11 -1.67 14.68 5.03
C THR A 11 -1.69 14.71 6.55
N GLN A 12 -2.90 14.64 7.12
CA GLN A 12 -3.12 14.57 8.57
C GLN A 12 -2.22 13.51 9.23
N SER A 13 -1.47 13.93 10.24
CA SER A 13 -0.43 13.14 10.88
C SER A 13 -0.96 12.13 11.89
N ASN A 14 -0.26 11.02 12.14
CA ASN A 14 0.96 10.60 11.44
C ASN A 14 0.65 10.00 10.06
N SER A 15 1.50 10.29 9.08
CA SER A 15 1.31 9.87 7.69
C SER A 15 2.53 9.14 7.09
N VAL A 16 2.22 8.16 6.24
CA VAL A 16 3.19 7.37 5.46
C VAL A 16 2.64 7.21 4.05
N CYS A 17 3.50 7.39 3.05
CA CYS A 17 3.09 7.42 1.64
C CYS A 17 3.96 6.50 0.79
N TYR A 18 3.32 5.63 0.01
CA TYR A 18 3.90 4.82 -1.04
C TYR A 18 3.57 5.47 -2.39
N ALA A 19 4.57 5.70 -3.22
CA ALA A 19 4.44 6.32 -4.53
C ALA A 19 5.24 5.55 -5.59
N LEU A 20 4.68 5.47 -6.79
CA LEU A 20 5.27 4.84 -7.96
C LEU A 20 4.80 5.58 -9.21
N ASP A 21 5.63 5.66 -10.25
CA ASP A 21 5.30 6.26 -11.56
C ASP A 21 4.63 7.64 -11.49
N GLY A 22 5.13 8.50 -10.59
CA GLY A 22 4.64 9.88 -10.46
C GLY A 22 3.33 10.04 -9.68
N GLN A 23 2.78 8.98 -9.08
CA GLN A 23 1.53 9.03 -8.33
C GLN A 23 1.62 8.37 -6.94
N VAL A 24 0.67 8.71 -6.08
CA VAL A 24 0.44 8.01 -4.81
C VAL A 24 -0.28 6.70 -5.10
N ILE A 25 0.25 5.59 -4.58
CA ILE A 25 -0.38 4.26 -4.69
C ILE A 25 -0.89 3.76 -3.34
N GLY A 26 -0.38 4.30 -2.23
CA GLY A 26 -0.83 3.97 -0.88
C GLY A 26 -0.56 5.09 0.10
N MET A 27 -1.54 5.42 0.94
CA MET A 27 -1.44 6.52 1.89
C MET A 27 -2.12 6.20 3.22
N GLY A 28 -1.35 6.35 4.30
CA GLY A 28 -1.83 6.34 5.67
C GLY A 28 -1.91 7.76 6.20
N ALA A 29 -2.97 8.04 6.97
CA ALA A 29 -3.26 9.36 7.53
C ALA A 29 -3.90 9.19 8.92
N GLY A 30 -3.66 10.15 9.82
CA GLY A 30 -4.28 10.23 11.14
C GLY A 30 -3.92 9.07 12.08
N GLN A 31 -2.85 8.31 11.78
CA GLN A 31 -2.49 7.15 12.58
C GLN A 31 -1.64 7.56 13.78
N GLN A 32 -1.79 6.84 14.90
CA GLN A 32 -1.03 7.12 16.12
C GLN A 32 0.30 6.36 16.18
N SER A 33 0.36 5.16 15.59
CA SER A 33 1.55 4.30 15.53
C SER A 33 2.19 4.32 14.15
N ARG A 34 3.51 4.50 14.10
CA ARG A 34 4.28 4.57 12.84
C ARG A 34 4.17 3.27 12.03
N ILE A 35 4.39 2.12 12.66
CA ILE A 35 4.29 0.82 11.99
C ILE A 35 2.84 0.52 11.53
N HIS A 36 1.83 0.94 12.30
CA HIS A 36 0.43 0.80 11.86
C HIS A 36 0.15 1.66 10.62
N CYS A 37 0.66 2.89 10.59
CA CYS A 37 0.59 3.75 9.41
C CYS A 37 1.29 3.13 8.20
N THR A 38 2.49 2.60 8.38
CA THR A 38 3.24 1.89 7.34
C THR A 38 2.49 0.68 6.80
N ARG A 39 1.89 -0.13 7.67
CA ARG A 39 1.08 -1.31 7.27
C ARG A 39 -0.18 -0.90 6.53
N LEU A 40 -0.91 0.09 7.03
CA LEU A 40 -2.13 0.58 6.40
C LEU A 40 -1.86 1.18 5.01
N ALA A 41 -0.83 2.03 4.90
CA ALA A 41 -0.42 2.61 3.63
C ALA A 41 0.06 1.52 2.64
N GLY A 42 0.83 0.55 3.14
CA GLY A 42 1.30 -0.59 2.35
C GLY A 42 0.15 -1.47 1.85
N LEU A 43 -0.86 -1.74 2.68
CA LEU A 43 -2.04 -2.51 2.26
C LEU A 43 -2.80 -1.81 1.13
N LYS A 44 -2.90 -0.47 1.17
CA LYS A 44 -3.49 0.30 0.06
C LYS A 44 -2.66 0.19 -1.23
N ALA A 45 -1.34 0.25 -1.13
CA ALA A 45 -0.44 0.04 -2.27
C ALA A 45 -0.57 -1.38 -2.85
N ASP A 46 -0.67 -2.39 -1.99
CA ASP A 46 -0.86 -3.79 -2.40
C ASP A 46 -2.21 -3.96 -3.12
N THR A 47 -3.30 -3.41 -2.58
CA THR A 47 -4.60 -3.42 -3.24
C THR A 47 -4.56 -2.70 -4.59
N TRP A 48 -3.92 -1.52 -4.67
CA TRP A 48 -3.74 -0.79 -5.93
C TRP A 48 -3.06 -1.67 -7.00
N PHE A 49 -2.05 -2.44 -6.62
CA PHE A 49 -1.35 -3.32 -7.55
C PHE A 49 -2.14 -4.59 -7.89
N LEU A 50 -2.82 -5.19 -6.91
CA LEU A 50 -3.70 -6.34 -7.13
C LEU A 50 -4.87 -6.02 -8.06
N ARG A 51 -5.36 -4.77 -8.09
CA ARG A 51 -6.39 -4.34 -9.04
C ARG A 51 -5.95 -4.44 -10.51
N GLN A 52 -4.65 -4.55 -10.76
CA GLN A 52 -4.07 -4.70 -12.10
C GLN A 52 -3.83 -6.17 -12.47
N HIS A 53 -4.12 -7.12 -11.57
CA HIS A 53 -4.01 -8.54 -11.85
C HIS A 53 -4.92 -8.95 -13.03
N PRO A 54 -4.46 -9.78 -13.98
CA PRO A 54 -5.25 -10.15 -15.17
C PRO A 54 -6.67 -10.63 -14.84
N ARG A 55 -6.81 -11.53 -13.85
CA ARG A 55 -8.13 -12.01 -13.38
C ARG A 55 -9.05 -10.93 -12.79
N VAL A 56 -8.49 -9.81 -12.31
CA VAL A 56 -9.28 -8.66 -11.84
C VAL A 56 -9.71 -7.80 -13.03
N LEU A 57 -8.82 -7.57 -13.98
CA LEU A 57 -9.10 -6.81 -15.20
C LEU A 57 -10.15 -7.48 -16.08
N THR A 58 -10.24 -8.80 -16.04
CA THR A 58 -11.17 -9.62 -16.84
C THR A 58 -12.34 -10.18 -16.03
N LEU A 59 -12.70 -9.57 -14.90
CA LEU A 59 -13.84 -10.04 -14.11
C LEU A 59 -15.14 -10.03 -14.95
N PRO A 60 -15.93 -11.12 -14.93
CA PRO A 60 -17.08 -11.31 -15.81
C PRO A 60 -18.32 -10.57 -15.28
N PHE A 61 -18.28 -9.24 -15.28
CA PHE A 61 -19.41 -8.41 -14.84
C PHE A 61 -20.63 -8.58 -15.72
N ARG A 62 -21.82 -8.55 -15.12
CA ARG A 62 -23.08 -8.45 -15.88
C ARG A 62 -23.14 -7.14 -16.66
N VAL A 63 -23.82 -7.18 -17.81
CA VAL A 63 -24.05 -5.99 -18.64
C VAL A 63 -24.95 -5.00 -17.88
N GLY A 64 -24.66 -3.71 -17.99
CA GLY A 64 -25.48 -2.64 -17.41
C GLY A 64 -25.10 -2.19 -16.00
N LEU A 65 -24.08 -2.78 -15.37
CA LEU A 65 -23.61 -2.32 -14.07
C LEU A 65 -22.93 -0.96 -14.15
N SER A 66 -23.25 -0.10 -13.17
CA SER A 66 -22.59 1.20 -13.03
C SER A 66 -21.13 1.02 -12.60
N ARG A 67 -20.30 2.02 -12.92
CA ARG A 67 -18.88 2.03 -12.52
C ARG A 67 -18.69 1.90 -11.00
N PRO A 68 -19.43 2.62 -10.13
CA PRO A 68 -19.28 2.46 -8.67
C PRO A 68 -19.59 1.05 -8.16
N VAL A 69 -20.55 0.36 -8.77
CA VAL A 69 -20.87 -1.04 -8.39
C VAL A 69 -19.72 -1.96 -8.78
N ARG A 70 -19.17 -1.81 -9.98
CA ARG A 70 -17.99 -2.58 -10.43
C ARG A 70 -16.77 -2.32 -9.54
N ASP A 71 -16.52 -1.08 -9.17
CA ASP A 71 -15.39 -0.72 -8.30
C ASP A 71 -15.53 -1.37 -6.91
N ASN A 72 -16.71 -1.31 -6.28
CA ASN A 72 -16.96 -1.99 -5.00
C ASN A 72 -16.79 -3.51 -5.10
N ALA A 73 -17.29 -4.12 -6.18
CA ALA A 73 -17.15 -5.55 -6.40
C ALA A 73 -15.68 -5.99 -6.60
N ILE A 74 -14.84 -5.14 -7.20
CA ILE A 74 -13.39 -5.37 -7.28
C ILE A 74 -12.76 -5.31 -5.89
N ASP A 75 -13.10 -4.30 -5.08
CA ASP A 75 -12.54 -4.16 -3.74
C ASP A 75 -12.94 -5.37 -2.87
N GLN A 76 -14.20 -5.80 -2.95
CA GLN A 76 -14.71 -7.01 -2.28
C GLN A 76 -14.02 -8.30 -2.75
N TYR A 77 -13.70 -8.43 -4.04
CA TYR A 77 -12.95 -9.57 -4.58
C TYR A 77 -11.55 -9.69 -3.95
N LEU A 78 -10.91 -8.55 -3.65
CA LEU A 78 -9.56 -8.50 -3.11
C LEU A 78 -9.50 -8.67 -1.59
N LEU A 79 -10.63 -8.55 -0.88
CA LEU A 79 -10.70 -8.83 0.55
C LEU A 79 -10.28 -10.29 0.89
N PRO A 80 -9.77 -10.53 2.11
CA PRO A 80 -9.45 -11.89 2.58
C PRO A 80 -10.68 -12.80 2.66
N ALA A 81 -11.81 -12.23 3.08
CA ALA A 81 -13.09 -12.92 3.21
C ALA A 81 -14.24 -11.92 3.08
N LEU A 82 -15.40 -12.42 2.67
CA LEU A 82 -16.68 -11.72 2.73
C LEU A 82 -17.58 -12.43 3.74
N THR A 83 -18.49 -11.69 4.35
CA THR A 83 -19.59 -12.31 5.10
C THR A 83 -20.53 -13.05 4.13
N PRO A 84 -21.35 -14.01 4.62
CA PRO A 84 -22.29 -14.72 3.75
C PRO A 84 -23.27 -13.80 3.00
N ALA A 85 -23.69 -12.69 3.63
CA ALA A 85 -24.57 -11.70 3.02
C ALA A 85 -23.84 -10.93 1.90
N GLU A 86 -22.63 -10.44 2.18
CA GLU A 86 -21.82 -9.76 1.16
C GLU A 86 -21.47 -10.68 -0.01
N GLU A 87 -21.18 -11.95 0.24
CA GLU A 87 -20.86 -12.92 -0.81
C GLU A 87 -22.03 -13.13 -1.77
N ALA A 88 -23.27 -13.23 -1.25
CA ALA A 88 -24.47 -13.36 -2.08
C ALA A 88 -24.69 -12.13 -2.98
N ASP A 89 -24.59 -10.92 -2.39
CA ASP A 89 -24.73 -9.66 -3.14
C ASP A 89 -23.59 -9.47 -4.14
N TRP A 90 -22.37 -9.84 -3.76
CA TRP A 90 -21.19 -9.77 -4.59
C TRP A 90 -21.32 -10.67 -5.83
N GLN A 91 -21.70 -11.93 -5.65
CA GLN A 91 -21.91 -12.90 -6.73
C GLN A 91 -22.97 -12.44 -7.75
N ALA A 92 -23.99 -11.70 -7.31
CA ALA A 92 -25.03 -11.17 -8.19
C ALA A 92 -24.52 -10.16 -9.23
N ASN A 93 -23.31 -9.60 -9.05
CA ASN A 93 -22.70 -8.68 -10.00
C ASN A 93 -22.06 -9.36 -11.22
N PHE A 94 -21.91 -10.68 -11.22
CA PHE A 94 -21.19 -11.40 -12.27
C PHE A 94 -22.11 -12.29 -13.11
N SER A 95 -21.78 -12.45 -14.40
CA SER A 95 -22.47 -13.39 -15.29
C SER A 95 -22.17 -14.84 -14.89
N GLU A 96 -20.96 -15.09 -14.41
CA GLU A 96 -20.52 -16.34 -13.80
C GLU A 96 -19.72 -16.02 -12.53
N PRO A 97 -19.91 -16.75 -11.41
CA PRO A 97 -19.16 -16.48 -10.18
C PRO A 97 -17.64 -16.65 -10.40
N PRO A 98 -16.83 -15.59 -10.29
CA PRO A 98 -15.41 -15.70 -10.55
C PRO A 98 -14.72 -16.37 -9.35
N GLN A 99 -13.80 -17.30 -9.64
CA GLN A 99 -12.94 -17.85 -8.60
C GLN A 99 -12.11 -16.71 -7.98
N ARG A 100 -12.00 -16.69 -6.65
CA ARG A 100 -11.15 -15.73 -5.91
C ARG A 100 -9.67 -16.06 -6.10
N LEU A 101 -8.82 -15.04 -5.97
CA LEU A 101 -7.38 -15.25 -5.88
C LEU A 101 -7.03 -15.87 -4.53
N THR A 102 -6.20 -16.91 -4.53
CA THR A 102 -5.63 -17.48 -3.30
C THR A 102 -4.61 -16.51 -2.68
N ALA A 103 -4.23 -16.76 -1.42
CA ALA A 103 -3.17 -15.99 -0.78
C ALA A 103 -1.83 -16.08 -1.54
N ASP A 104 -1.51 -17.27 -2.05
CA ASP A 104 -0.27 -17.52 -2.80
C ASP A 104 -0.29 -16.83 -4.17
N GLU A 105 -1.43 -16.83 -4.88
CA GLU A 105 -1.60 -16.09 -6.13
C GLU A 105 -1.44 -14.58 -5.90
N LYS A 106 -2.07 -14.05 -4.84
CA LYS A 106 -1.91 -12.64 -4.45
C LYS A 106 -0.45 -12.32 -4.14
N ARG A 107 0.24 -13.19 -3.39
CA ARG A 107 1.65 -13.00 -3.02
C ARG A 107 2.56 -13.03 -4.24
N ALA A 108 2.40 -14.01 -5.13
CA ALA A 108 3.16 -14.14 -6.36
C ALA A 108 2.98 -12.94 -7.30
N TRP A 109 1.78 -12.36 -7.33
CA TRP A 109 1.55 -11.10 -8.04
C TRP A 109 2.28 -9.94 -7.37
N LEU A 110 2.07 -9.73 -6.07
CA LEU A 110 2.68 -8.63 -5.32
C LEU A 110 4.22 -8.66 -5.32
N ASP A 111 4.85 -9.83 -5.44
CA ASP A 111 6.31 -9.96 -5.53
C ASP A 111 6.90 -9.35 -6.82
N GLN A 112 6.07 -9.14 -7.84
CA GLN A 112 6.46 -8.45 -9.07
C GLN A 112 6.49 -6.93 -8.93
N LEU A 113 5.85 -6.37 -7.89
CA LEU A 113 5.89 -4.93 -7.63
C LEU A 113 7.31 -4.53 -7.17
N GLN A 114 7.93 -3.60 -7.89
CA GLN A 114 9.29 -3.12 -7.60
C GLN A 114 9.40 -1.62 -7.88
N GLY A 115 10.46 -0.98 -7.37
CA GLY A 115 10.77 0.43 -7.65
C GLY A 115 9.96 1.45 -6.84
N VAL A 116 9.20 0.99 -5.84
CA VAL A 116 8.31 1.87 -5.06
C VAL A 116 9.13 2.81 -4.18
N SER A 117 8.69 4.07 -4.12
CA SER A 117 9.19 5.10 -3.21
C SER A 117 8.33 5.16 -1.95
N LEU A 118 8.96 5.12 -0.77
CA LEU A 118 8.33 5.32 0.52
C LEU A 118 8.74 6.67 1.11
N GLY A 119 7.78 7.44 1.62
CA GLY A 119 8.01 8.60 2.45
C GLY A 119 7.35 8.46 3.82
N SER A 120 7.94 9.05 4.85
CA SER A 120 7.35 9.19 6.18
C SER A 120 7.47 10.62 6.69
N ASP A 121 6.40 11.15 7.29
CA ASP A 121 6.37 12.52 7.82
C ASP A 121 7.23 12.71 9.09
N ALA A 122 7.56 11.62 9.80
CA ALA A 122 8.53 11.57 10.89
C ALA A 122 9.43 10.34 10.77
N PHE A 123 10.41 10.21 11.67
CA PHE A 123 11.35 9.11 11.64
C PHE A 123 10.67 7.74 11.87
N PHE A 124 11.32 6.68 11.40
CA PHE A 124 10.99 5.30 11.72
C PHE A 124 11.67 4.90 13.03
N PRO A 125 10.92 4.48 14.05
CA PRO A 125 11.51 4.11 15.34
C PRO A 125 12.23 2.76 15.30
N PHE A 126 11.81 1.85 14.41
CA PHE A 126 12.33 0.48 14.30
C PHE A 126 12.36 0.02 12.85
N ARG A 127 13.13 -1.05 12.59
CA ARG A 127 13.28 -1.68 11.26
C ARG A 127 11.99 -2.28 10.70
N ASP A 128 11.00 -2.57 11.54
CA ASP A 128 9.74 -3.23 11.16
C ASP A 128 8.99 -2.50 10.04
N SER A 129 9.14 -1.18 9.97
CA SER A 129 8.58 -0.34 8.91
C SER A 129 9.28 -0.60 7.57
N ILE A 130 10.59 -0.81 7.58
CA ILE A 130 11.37 -1.17 6.39
C ILE A 130 11.05 -2.61 5.96
N ASP A 131 10.99 -3.53 6.93
CA ASP A 131 10.62 -4.94 6.68
C ASP A 131 9.23 -5.03 6.02
N ARG A 132 8.26 -4.25 6.48
CA ARG A 132 6.93 -4.16 5.86
C ARG A 132 6.98 -3.52 4.48
N ALA A 133 7.72 -2.42 4.32
CA ALA A 133 7.80 -1.70 3.06
C ALA A 133 8.41 -2.56 1.94
N ARG A 134 9.39 -3.42 2.28
CA ARG A 134 10.00 -4.38 1.36
C ARG A 134 8.99 -5.31 0.69
N GLN A 135 7.91 -5.66 1.39
CA GLN A 135 6.87 -6.56 0.89
C GLN A 135 5.98 -5.92 -0.20
N SER A 136 6.04 -4.60 -0.34
CA SER A 136 5.32 -3.80 -1.34
C SER A 136 6.27 -3.13 -2.34
N GLY A 137 7.38 -3.80 -2.67
CA GLY A 137 8.27 -3.37 -3.76
C GLY A 137 9.13 -2.14 -3.50
N VAL A 138 9.23 -1.68 -2.25
CA VAL A 138 9.99 -0.47 -1.94
C VAL A 138 11.49 -0.66 -2.22
N ARG A 139 12.07 0.35 -2.88
CA ARG A 139 13.52 0.47 -3.15
C ARG A 139 14.10 1.80 -2.72
N TYR A 140 13.26 2.81 -2.52
CA TYR A 140 13.70 4.16 -2.17
C TYR A 140 12.89 4.64 -0.96
N VAL A 141 13.56 5.13 0.08
CA VAL A 141 12.94 5.58 1.33
C VAL A 141 13.38 7.00 1.64
N ALA A 142 12.47 7.86 2.09
CA ALA A 142 12.80 9.16 2.66
C ALA A 142 12.13 9.34 4.02
N GLN A 143 12.93 9.77 5.00
CA GLN A 143 12.48 10.11 6.36
C GLN A 143 13.34 11.24 6.93
N PRO A 144 12.89 11.98 7.96
CA PRO A 144 13.70 13.06 8.55
C PRO A 144 14.97 12.60 9.27
N GLY A 145 14.99 11.37 9.79
CA GLY A 145 15.99 10.95 10.78
C GLY A 145 15.71 11.53 12.18
N GLY A 146 16.61 11.25 13.12
CA GLY A 146 16.50 11.66 14.53
C GLY A 146 15.99 10.56 15.47
N SER A 147 15.95 9.30 15.03
CA SER A 147 15.68 8.15 15.91
C SER A 147 16.95 7.74 16.66
N LEU A 148 16.83 7.35 17.93
CA LEU A 148 17.93 6.68 18.66
C LEU A 148 18.38 5.39 17.96
N ARG A 149 17.54 4.83 17.08
CA ARG A 149 17.76 3.58 16.36
C ARG A 149 17.91 3.79 14.85
N ASP A 150 18.29 4.99 14.39
CA ASP A 150 18.47 5.24 12.97
C ASP A 150 19.48 4.26 12.33
N ALA A 151 20.54 3.88 13.06
CA ALA A 151 21.50 2.87 12.59
C ALA A 151 20.84 1.52 12.26
N ASP A 152 19.93 1.04 13.11
CA ASP A 152 19.20 -0.22 12.88
C ASP A 152 18.31 -0.14 11.63
N VAL A 153 17.69 1.02 11.41
CA VAL A 153 16.80 1.28 10.28
C VAL A 153 17.59 1.40 8.97
N VAL A 154 18.73 2.09 8.99
CA VAL A 154 19.65 2.19 7.84
C VAL A 154 20.20 0.81 7.48
N ALA A 155 20.67 0.04 8.48
CA ALA A 155 21.17 -1.31 8.26
C ALA A 155 20.10 -2.24 7.65
N ALA A 156 18.83 -2.07 8.02
CA ALA A 156 17.73 -2.80 7.39
C ALA A 156 17.53 -2.41 5.92
N CYS A 157 17.64 -1.13 5.57
CA CYS A 157 17.62 -0.69 4.18
C CYS A 157 18.78 -1.28 3.38
N ASP A 158 20.00 -1.24 3.91
CA ASP A 158 21.19 -1.79 3.26
C ASP A 158 21.05 -3.29 3.03
N ALA A 159 20.55 -4.04 4.03
CA ALA A 159 20.30 -5.48 3.93
C ALA A 159 19.31 -5.86 2.82
N TYR A 160 18.38 -4.94 2.47
CA TYR A 160 17.43 -5.13 1.39
C TYR A 160 17.83 -4.46 0.07
N GLY A 161 19.00 -3.83 0.00
CA GLY A 161 19.44 -3.07 -1.17
C GLY A 161 18.55 -1.86 -1.47
N MET A 162 17.99 -1.23 -0.44
CA MET A 162 17.22 0.00 -0.55
C MET A 162 18.10 1.22 -0.37
N VAL A 163 17.75 2.31 -1.03
CA VAL A 163 18.36 3.62 -0.79
C VAL A 163 17.49 4.39 0.22
N MET A 164 18.08 4.87 1.31
CA MET A 164 17.43 5.76 2.27
C MET A 164 18.02 7.17 2.21
N ALA A 165 17.15 8.17 2.10
CA ALA A 165 17.49 9.58 2.22
C ALA A 165 17.01 10.14 3.57
N MET A 166 17.95 10.69 4.35
CA MET A 166 17.66 11.45 5.56
C MET A 166 17.41 12.91 5.18
N THR A 167 16.19 13.41 5.40
CA THR A 167 15.78 14.75 4.92
C THR A 167 16.08 15.86 5.91
N GLY A 168 16.20 15.56 7.20
CA GLY A 168 16.31 16.56 8.27
C GLY A 168 15.04 17.40 8.49
N VAL A 169 13.94 17.11 7.79
CA VAL A 169 12.71 17.91 7.82
C VAL A 169 11.51 17.04 8.15
N ARG A 170 10.88 17.31 9.31
CA ARG A 170 9.63 16.68 9.75
C ARG A 170 8.43 17.37 9.10
N LEU A 171 7.41 16.60 8.71
CA LEU A 171 6.27 17.05 7.90
C LEU A 171 4.93 16.88 8.63
N PHE A 172 4.86 17.13 9.93
CA PHE A 172 3.60 17.00 10.66
C PHE A 172 2.54 17.99 10.17
N HIS A 173 1.29 17.53 10.08
CA HIS A 173 0.12 18.30 9.70
C HIS A 173 -1.08 17.88 10.56
N HIS A 174 -1.76 18.86 11.16
CA HIS A 174 -2.93 18.69 12.03
C HIS A 174 -4.03 19.62 11.55
#